data_AF-A0A397VUU9-F1
#
_entry.id   AF-A0A397VUU9-F1
#
_cell.length_a   1.000
_cell.length_b   1.000
_cell.length_c   1.000
_cell.angle_alpha   90.00
_cell.angle_beta   90.00
_cell.angle_gamma   90.00
#
_symmetry.space_group_name_H-M   'P 1'
#
loop_
_entity.id
_entity.type
_entity.pdbx_description
1 polymer ?
#
loop_
_entity_poly.entity_id
_entity_poly.type
_entity_poly.pdbx_seq_one_letter_code
_entity_poly.pdbx_strand_id
1 'polypeptide(L)'
;MWEILYGKAVSYNQKLDMSQLCFLMCYHDLRPAVNNEAPQCYVNLMKKCWDKNSDKRSSAKDLCEIFDKWQNDESVLFELNESKS
;
A
#
# COMPACT_ATOMS: atom_id res chain seq x y z
N MET A 1 -1.69 -3.47 -4.46
CA MET A 1 -2.41 -2.53 -3.55
C MET A 1 -2.29 -1.10 -4.03
N TRP A 2 -1.08 -0.54 -4.18
CA TRP A 2 -0.91 0.83 -4.68
C TRP A 2 -1.55 1.07 -6.06
N GLU A 3 -1.32 0.17 -7.02
CA GLU A 3 -1.89 0.29 -8.37
C GLU A 3 -3.42 0.24 -8.38
N ILE A 4 -4.02 -0.52 -7.46
CA ILE A 4 -5.48 -0.60 -7.29
C ILE A 4 -6.00 0.73 -6.74
N LEU A 5 -5.31 1.30 -5.75
CA LEU A 5 -5.67 2.57 -5.13
C LEU A 5 -5.63 3.73 -6.13
N TYR A 6 -4.62 3.78 -6.99
CA TYR A 6 -4.43 4.92 -7.92
C TYR A 6 -4.84 4.65 -9.36
N GLY A 7 -5.22 3.41 -9.71
CA GLY A 7 -5.54 3.02 -11.09
C GLY A 7 -4.40 3.19 -12.08
N LYS A 8 -3.14 3.19 -11.60
CA LYS A 8 -1.94 3.49 -12.39
C LYS A 8 -0.83 2.51 -12.05
N ALA A 9 -0.02 2.16 -13.05
CA ALA A 9 1.15 1.32 -12.84
C ALA A 9 2.21 2.06 -11.99
N VAL A 10 2.90 1.33 -11.12
CA VAL A 10 4.06 1.88 -10.40
C VAL A 10 5.20 2.05 -11.40
N SER A 11 5.61 3.31 -11.65
CA SER A 11 6.76 3.63 -12.48
C SER A 11 7.84 4.28 -11.65
N TYR A 12 8.98 3.61 -11.54
CA TYR A 12 10.22 4.22 -11.10
C TYR A 12 10.98 4.69 -12.34
N ASN A 13 11.57 5.88 -12.25
CA ASN A 13 12.26 6.55 -13.37
C ASN A 13 13.06 5.54 -14.22
N GLN A 14 12.83 5.51 -15.53
CA GLN A 14 13.36 4.52 -16.48
C GLN A 14 14.91 4.49 -16.59
N LYS A 15 15.61 5.34 -15.83
CA LYS A 15 17.06 5.45 -15.79
C LYS A 15 17.72 4.62 -14.67
N LEU A 16 16.96 4.10 -13.72
CA LEU A 16 17.51 3.27 -12.64
C LEU A 16 17.61 1.82 -13.10
N ASP A 17 18.79 1.23 -12.98
CA ASP A 17 18.93 -0.22 -13.10
C ASP A 17 18.34 -0.95 -11.88
N MET A 18 18.17 -2.27 -12.00
CA MET A 18 17.59 -3.10 -10.94
C MET A 18 18.38 -3.08 -9.63
N SER A 19 19.71 -2.97 -9.68
CA SER A 19 20.58 -2.93 -8.49
C SER A 19 20.38 -1.62 -7.73
N GLN A 20 20.37 -0.50 -8.45
CA GLN A 20 20.09 0.83 -7.88
C GLN A 20 18.69 0.89 -7.26
N LEU A 21 17.69 0.31 -7.93
CA LEU A 21 16.33 0.26 -7.41
C LEU A 21 16.26 -0.56 -6.11
N CYS A 22 16.88 -1.74 -6.07
CA CYS A 22 16.95 -2.57 -4.86
C CYS A 22 17.63 -1.83 -3.71
N PHE A 23 18.76 -1.17 -3.99
CA PHE A 23 19.48 -0.38 -2.99
C PHE A 23 18.59 0.72 -2.39
N LEU A 24 17.90 1.49 -3.23
CA LEU A 24 17.00 2.56 -2.77
C LEU A 24 15.81 2.02 -1.96
N MET A 25 15.22 0.89 -2.38
CA MET A 25 14.09 0.28 -1.67
C MET A 25 14.50 -0.29 -0.31
N CYS A 26 15.65 -0.95 -0.22
CA CYS A 26 16.11 -1.62 1.00
C CYS A 26 16.73 -0.64 2.02
N TYR A 27 17.50 0.35 1.54
CA TYR A 27 18.30 1.21 2.40
C TYR A 27 17.76 2.63 2.54
N HIS A 28 17.14 3.18 1.49
CA HIS A 28 16.57 4.55 1.50
C HIS A 28 15.05 4.60 1.62
N ASP A 29 14.42 3.45 1.88
CA ASP A 29 12.97 3.30 2.02
C ASP A 29 12.18 3.90 0.86
N LEU A 30 12.71 3.76 -0.36
CA LEU A 30 12.00 4.18 -1.56
C LEU A 30 10.69 3.39 -1.66
N ARG A 31 9.56 4.11 -1.58
CA ARG A 31 8.20 3.58 -1.73
C ARG A 31 7.39 4.47 -2.67
N PRO A 32 6.35 3.93 -3.31
CA PRO A 32 5.43 4.75 -4.08
C PRO A 32 4.84 5.87 -3.22
N ALA A 33 4.70 7.07 -3.80
CA ALA A 33 4.10 8.20 -3.12
C ALA A 33 2.62 7.93 -2.80
N VAL A 34 2.14 8.42 -1.66
CA VAL A 34 0.75 8.30 -1.23
C VAL A 34 0.24 9.69 -0.87
N ASN A 35 -0.88 10.12 -1.47
CA ASN A 35 -1.53 11.38 -1.13
C ASN A 35 -2.32 11.25 0.19
N ASN A 36 -2.53 12.39 0.86
CA ASN A 36 -3.25 12.43 2.14
C ASN A 36 -4.77 12.27 2.00
N GLU A 37 -5.28 12.30 0.77
CA GLU A 37 -6.71 12.14 0.44
C GLU A 37 -7.11 10.66 0.28
N ALA A 38 -6.13 9.76 0.11
CA ALA A 38 -6.40 8.34 0.00
C ALA A 38 -6.98 7.78 1.32
N PRO A 39 -7.83 6.74 1.27
CA PRO A 39 -8.38 6.12 2.47
C PRO A 39 -7.25 5.67 3.39
N GLN A 40 -7.18 6.25 4.57
CA GLN A 40 -6.10 6.03 5.52
C GLN A 40 -6.08 4.58 6.02
N CYS A 41 -7.24 3.93 6.15
CA CYS A 41 -7.32 2.49 6.46
C CYS A 41 -6.57 1.64 5.42
N TYR A 42 -6.79 1.90 4.12
CA TYR A 42 -6.12 1.19 3.02
C TYR A 42 -4.64 1.54 2.95
N VAL A 43 -4.29 2.82 3.11
CA VAL A 43 -2.90 3.28 3.13
C VAL A 43 -2.11 2.64 4.27
N ASN A 44 -2.69 2.57 5.46
CA ASN A 44 -2.05 1.95 6.62
C ASN A 44 -1.83 0.46 6.39
N LEU A 45 -2.81 -0.24 5.83
CA LEU A 45 -2.68 -1.66 5.48
C LEU A 45 -1.59 -1.88 4.42
N MET A 46 -1.63 -1.11 3.34
CA MET A 46 -0.63 -1.13 2.27
C MET A 46 0.78 -0.86 2.82
N LYS A 47 0.91 0.08 3.79
CA LYS A 47 2.19 0.38 4.44
C LYS A 47 2.75 -0.78 5.26
N LYS A 48 1.89 -1.55 5.93
CA LYS A 48 2.32 -2.76 6.64
C LYS A 48 2.90 -3.79 5.67
N CYS A 49 2.28 -3.99 4.50
CA CYS A 49 2.74 -4.99 3.52
C CYS A 49 4.18 -4.79 3.02
N TRP A 50 4.70 -3.56 3.05
CA TRP A 50 6.05 -3.23 2.60
C TRP A 50 6.94 -2.63 3.69
N ASP A 51 6.62 -2.92 4.96
CA ASP A 51 7.44 -2.52 6.12
C ASP A 51 8.89 -3.04 5.95
N LYS A 52 9.87 -2.26 6.40
CA LYS A 52 11.28 -2.65 6.34
C LYS A 52 11.57 -3.88 7.21
N ASN A 53 10.89 -3.99 8.35
CA ASN A 53 10.93 -5.19 9.18
C ASN A 53 9.96 -6.23 8.62
N SER A 54 10.49 -7.40 8.23
CA SER A 54 9.70 -8.52 7.72
C SER A 54 8.62 -8.98 8.69
N ASP A 55 8.88 -8.92 10.00
CA ASP A 55 7.98 -9.45 11.03
C ASP A 55 6.75 -8.55 11.23
N LYS A 56 6.81 -7.31 10.73
CA LYS A 56 5.68 -6.37 10.75
C LYS A 56 4.81 -6.47 9.51
N ARG A 57 5.22 -7.24 8.49
CA ARG A 57 4.47 -7.38 7.25
C ARG A 57 3.29 -8.30 7.49
N SER A 58 2.11 -7.87 7.05
CA SER A 58 0.93 -8.72 7.01
C SER A 58 1.18 -9.90 6.08
N SER A 59 0.87 -11.11 6.53
CA SER A 59 0.84 -12.28 5.67
C SER A 59 -0.36 -12.23 4.72
N ALA A 60 -0.35 -13.06 3.68
CA ALA A 60 -1.52 -13.20 2.80
C ALA A 60 -2.77 -13.64 3.57
N LYS A 61 -2.61 -14.48 4.60
CA LYS A 61 -3.70 -14.91 5.48
C LYS A 61 -4.28 -13.73 6.27
N ASP A 62 -3.42 -12.92 6.88
CA ASP A 62 -3.85 -11.74 7.64
C ASP A 62 -4.61 -10.76 6.73
N LEU A 63 -4.15 -10.58 5.48
CA LEU A 63 -4.81 -9.74 4.50
C LEU A 63 -6.21 -10.24 4.15
N CYS A 64 -6.39 -11.54 3.90
CA CYS A 64 -7.71 -12.12 3.68
C CYS A 64 -8.64 -11.87 4.87
N GLU A 65 -8.19 -12.15 6.09
CA GLU A 65 -8.99 -11.93 7.30
C GLU A 65 -9.36 -10.44 7.50
N ILE A 66 -8.45 -9.53 7.17
CA ILE A 66 -8.71 -8.08 7.24
C ILE A 66 -9.77 -7.69 6.22
N PHE A 67 -9.64 -8.13 4.96
CA PHE A 67 -10.61 -7.78 3.92
C PHE A 67 -11.99 -8.41 4.17
N ASP A 68 -12.06 -9.62 4.72
CA ASP A 68 -13.33 -10.25 5.11
C ASP A 68 -14.04 -9.47 6.23
N LYS A 69 -13.27 -8.94 7.19
CA LYS A 69 -13.82 -8.06 8.23
C LYS A 69 -14.32 -6.74 7.65
N TRP A 70 -13.55 -6.13 6.74
CA TRP A 70 -13.90 -4.85 6.11
C TRP A 70 -15.20 -4.91 5.30
N GLN A 71 -15.53 -6.06 4.71
CA GLN A 71 -16.79 -6.23 3.97
C GLN A 71 -18.04 -5.96 4.83
N ASN A 72 -17.93 -6.09 6.15
CA ASN A 72 -19.04 -5.88 7.09
C ASN A 72 -18.83 -4.68 8.02
N ASP A 73 -17.80 -3.87 7.77
CA ASP A 73 -17.48 -2.69 8.59
C ASP A 73 -17.91 -1.42 7.86
N GLU A 74 -19.06 -0.87 8.25
CA GLU A 74 -19.63 0.33 7.63
C GLU A 74 -18.69 1.54 7.69
N SER A 75 -17.89 1.66 8.75
CA SER A 75 -16.97 2.79 8.92
C SER A 75 -15.82 2.73 7.90
N VAL A 76 -15.28 1.53 7.69
CA VAL A 76 -14.24 1.28 6.69
C VAL A 76 -14.80 1.47 5.28
N LEU A 77 -15.99 0.92 5.01
CA LEU A 77 -16.62 1.06 3.69
C LEU A 77 -16.93 2.53 3.37
N PHE A 78 -17.35 3.32 4.36
CA PHE A 78 -17.57 4.76 4.20
C PHE A 78 -16.26 5.47 3.81
N GLU A 79 -15.18 5.24 4.56
CA GLU A 79 -13.87 5.83 4.26
C GLU A 79 -13.35 5.44 2.86
N LEU A 80 -13.51 4.17 2.46
CA LEU A 80 -13.09 3.68 1.15
C LEU A 80 -13.90 4.30 -0.01
N ASN A 81 -15.14 4.71 0.22
CA ASN A 81 -16.02 5.27 -0.80
C ASN A 81 -15.89 6.80 -0.94
N GLU A 82 -15.59 7.52 0.15
CA GLU A 82 -15.44 8.99 0.17
C GLU A 82 -14.23 9.47 -0.68
N SER A 83 -13.17 8.65 -0.81
CA SER A 83 -11.98 9.00 -1.60
C SER A 83 -12.16 8.95 -3.12
N LYS A 84 -13.40 8.86 -3.63
CA LYS A 84 -13.73 8.91 -5.07
C LYS A 84 -14.20 10.28 -5.57
N SER A 85 -14.22 11.32 -4.73
CA SER A 85 -14.65 12.67 -5.14
C SER A 85 -13.54 13.55 -5.69
#